data_AF-A0A5E7VSV7-F1
#
_entry.id   AF-A0A5E7VSV7-F1
#
_cell.length_a   1.000
_cell.length_b   1.000
_cell.length_c   1.000
_cell.angle_alpha   90.00
_cell.angle_beta   90.00
_cell.angle_gamma   90.00
#
_symmetry.space_group_name_H-M   'P 1'
#
loop_
_entity.id
_entity.type
_entity.pdbx_description
1 polymer ?
#
loop_
_entity_poly.entity_id
_entity_poly.type
_entity_poly.pdbx_seq_one_letter_code
_entity_poly.pdbx_strand_id
1 'polypeptide(L)'
;MTLAPFFHRECDPVELDDAYHYVVFSCLQRKNQNLEALPQAAKQRFAVLYHQPLDESPIMETLERAHNLGAMSGVKLVAVHKDAAYIFLSQEVASSTFPAIELLWTKVREMDRNRRLVVDFGSETEIHSGRSDYAFWRIAKEVLDSEMLGIKQYQISALDFIDDDLMLDPFCDETEQTSADEQTPEFVQLLRERYSSAATSNESGRSPRCLTRENRYFSLSELESIGQAVADIGNLRDACFYALMLERLRVNEITEIQVSDVKTLHPRVTVNVRSHKTGTKSYHNVLSAYTGALIIRYIEENGLSGANFLFPSQMDARRPMSRINVSLLFLSWLSKSKIEKTGRSAGLIRQSISSQYPYGKYHNFQTHL
;
A
#
# COMPACT_ATOMS: atom_id res chain seq x y z
N MET A 1 6.89 -13.24 -17.21
CA MET A 1 7.75 -12.06 -17.01
C MET A 1 7.03 -11.13 -16.06
N THR A 2 7.52 -10.97 -14.84
CA THR A 2 6.87 -10.11 -13.84
C THR A 2 7.18 -8.66 -14.18
N LEU A 3 6.17 -7.95 -14.68
CA LEU A 3 6.22 -6.50 -14.83
C LEU A 3 6.73 -5.88 -13.51
N ALA A 4 7.60 -4.88 -13.67
CA ALA A 4 8.11 -4.02 -12.60
C ALA A 4 7.06 -3.82 -11.48
N PRO A 5 7.33 -4.19 -10.22
CA PRO A 5 6.31 -4.16 -9.16
C PRO A 5 5.72 -2.76 -8.91
N PHE A 6 6.39 -1.70 -9.37
CA PHE A 6 5.97 -0.32 -9.21
C PHE A 6 5.18 0.27 -10.38
N PHE A 7 5.29 -0.32 -11.58
CA PHE A 7 4.68 0.21 -12.79
C PHE A 7 3.54 -0.67 -13.26
N HIS A 8 2.34 -0.10 -13.25
CA HIS A 8 1.17 -0.72 -13.84
C HIS A 8 1.11 -0.35 -15.32
N ARG A 9 1.08 -1.36 -16.19
CA ARG A 9 0.92 -1.16 -17.62
C ARG A 9 -0.55 -0.80 -17.92
N GLU A 10 -0.78 0.35 -18.55
CA GLU A 10 -2.14 0.87 -18.84
C GLU A 10 -2.67 0.46 -20.22
N CYS A 11 -1.78 0.13 -21.17
CA CYS A 11 -2.15 -0.32 -22.51
C CYS A 11 -1.19 -1.40 -23.02
N ASP A 12 -1.63 -2.15 -24.03
CA ASP A 12 -0.71 -2.99 -24.80
C ASP A 12 0.23 -2.11 -25.65
N PRO A 13 1.42 -2.63 -26.02
CA PRO A 13 2.34 -1.91 -26.91
C PRO A 13 1.63 -1.44 -28.19
N VAL A 14 1.78 -0.15 -28.49
CA VAL A 14 1.22 0.48 -29.69
C VAL A 14 2.36 0.70 -30.69
N GLU A 15 2.20 0.15 -31.88
CA GLU A 15 3.10 0.37 -33.01
C GLU A 15 2.92 1.77 -33.60
N LEU A 16 4.03 2.44 -33.88
CA LEU A 16 4.14 3.73 -34.55
C LEU A 16 4.92 3.57 -35.85
N ASP A 17 5.01 4.65 -36.62
CA ASP A 17 5.87 4.73 -37.78
C ASP A 17 7.34 4.39 -37.43
N ASP A 18 8.10 3.93 -38.42
CA ASP A 18 9.53 3.59 -38.31
C ASP A 18 9.88 2.50 -37.29
N ALA A 19 8.97 1.53 -37.07
CA ALA A 19 9.15 0.40 -36.15
C ALA A 19 9.34 0.79 -34.68
N TYR A 20 8.93 2.01 -34.31
CA TYR A 20 8.83 2.41 -32.92
C TYR A 20 7.58 1.84 -32.28
N HIS A 21 7.68 1.56 -30.99
CA HIS A 21 6.57 1.15 -30.17
C HIS A 21 6.52 2.05 -28.95
N TYR A 22 5.34 2.31 -28.42
CA TYR A 22 5.23 2.89 -27.10
C TYR A 22 4.25 2.12 -26.22
N VAL A 23 4.45 2.26 -24.93
CA VAL A 23 3.55 1.72 -23.92
C VAL A 23 3.37 2.76 -22.82
N VAL A 24 2.14 2.88 -22.31
CA VAL A 24 1.83 3.78 -21.21
C VAL A 24 1.88 3.00 -19.91
N PHE A 25 2.64 3.52 -18.96
CA PHE A 25 2.69 3.04 -17.60
C PHE A 25 2.05 4.04 -16.66
N SER A 26 1.62 3.54 -15.51
CA SER A 26 1.26 4.37 -14.37
C SER A 26 1.91 3.89 -13.09
N CYS A 27 2.11 4.83 -12.18
CA CYS A 27 2.57 4.55 -10.82
C CYS A 27 2.02 5.56 -9.83
N LEU A 28 2.17 5.22 -8.55
CA LEU A 28 1.89 6.12 -7.46
C LEU A 28 3.02 7.15 -7.33
N GLN A 29 2.68 8.43 -7.24
CA GLN A 29 3.63 9.53 -7.14
C GLN A 29 3.34 10.38 -5.90
N ARG A 30 4.39 10.73 -5.15
CA ARG A 30 4.31 11.48 -3.89
C ARG A 30 4.85 12.91 -3.99
N LYS A 31 5.50 13.25 -5.09
CA LYS A 31 5.99 14.59 -5.38
C LYS A 31 5.27 15.19 -6.58
N ASN A 32 5.04 16.50 -6.60
CA ASN A 32 4.53 17.18 -7.78
C ASN A 32 5.61 17.28 -8.87
N GLN A 33 5.33 17.91 -10.01
CA GLN A 33 6.34 18.05 -11.08
C GLN A 33 7.56 18.88 -10.63
N ASN A 34 7.44 19.64 -9.55
CA ASN A 34 8.48 20.50 -8.99
C ASN A 34 9.21 19.91 -7.78
N LEU A 35 9.13 18.57 -7.61
CA LEU A 35 9.76 17.80 -6.52
C LEU A 35 9.24 18.13 -5.10
N GLU A 36 8.17 18.92 -4.99
CA GLU A 36 7.54 19.24 -3.70
C GLU A 36 6.64 18.10 -3.25
N ALA A 37 6.60 17.82 -1.95
CA ALA A 37 5.74 16.78 -1.40
C ALA A 37 4.26 17.10 -1.64
N LEU A 38 3.53 16.15 -2.21
CA LEU A 38 2.08 16.25 -2.36
C LEU A 38 1.39 15.90 -1.03
N PRO A 39 0.30 16.59 -0.66
CA PRO A 39 -0.49 16.27 0.53
C PRO A 39 -1.19 14.90 0.44
N GLN A 40 -1.41 14.42 -0.79
CA GLN A 40 -1.96 13.12 -1.09
C GLN A 40 -1.23 12.55 -2.30
N ALA A 41 -1.00 11.23 -2.30
CA ALA A 41 -0.42 10.56 -3.44
C ALA A 41 -1.30 10.71 -4.70
N ALA A 42 -0.65 10.91 -5.84
CA ALA A 42 -1.26 11.09 -7.15
C ALA A 42 -0.94 9.92 -8.08
N LYS A 43 -1.70 9.75 -9.16
CA LYS A 43 -1.38 8.82 -10.24
C LYS A 43 -0.49 9.56 -11.23
N GLN A 44 0.75 9.10 -11.43
CA GLN A 44 1.56 9.54 -12.55
C GLN A 44 1.34 8.58 -13.71
N ARG A 45 1.02 9.10 -14.90
CA ARG A 45 1.06 8.36 -16.16
C ARG A 45 2.25 8.86 -16.98
N PHE A 46 3.01 7.94 -17.54
CA PHE A 46 4.12 8.27 -18.43
C PHE A 46 4.22 7.23 -19.53
N ALA A 47 4.71 7.62 -20.69
CA ALA A 47 4.95 6.71 -21.81
C ALA A 47 6.42 6.31 -21.87
N VAL A 48 6.68 5.09 -22.33
CA VAL A 48 8.01 4.64 -22.73
C VAL A 48 7.96 4.36 -24.22
N LEU A 49 8.72 5.13 -25.00
CA LEU A 49 8.89 4.98 -26.44
C LEU A 49 10.18 4.18 -26.68
N TYR A 50 10.12 3.11 -27.46
CA TYR A 50 11.25 2.22 -27.68
C TYR A 50 11.23 1.62 -29.10
N HIS A 51 12.41 1.30 -29.61
CA HIS A 51 12.58 0.58 -30.89
C HIS A 51 12.92 -0.91 -30.68
N GLN A 52 13.47 -1.27 -29.51
CA GLN A 52 13.81 -2.65 -29.16
C GLN A 52 12.90 -3.14 -28.02
N PRO A 53 12.48 -4.42 -28.00
CA PRO A 53 11.61 -4.95 -26.96
C PRO A 53 12.11 -4.60 -25.55
N LEU A 54 11.22 -4.03 -24.72
CA LEU A 54 11.56 -3.61 -23.36
C LEU A 54 12.00 -4.78 -22.47
N ASP A 55 11.51 -5.98 -22.77
CA ASP A 55 11.82 -7.22 -22.06
C ASP A 55 13.32 -7.57 -22.07
N GLU A 56 14.04 -7.12 -23.09
CA GLU A 56 15.49 -7.35 -23.23
C GLU A 56 16.32 -6.17 -22.67
N SER A 57 15.67 -5.06 -22.31
CA SER A 57 16.34 -3.83 -21.91
C SER A 57 16.33 -3.65 -20.39
N PRO A 58 17.49 -3.35 -19.76
CA PRO A 58 17.57 -3.05 -18.32
C PRO A 58 16.89 -1.72 -17.95
N ILE A 59 16.31 -1.00 -18.91
CA ILE A 59 15.70 0.30 -18.70
C ILE A 59 14.59 0.28 -17.64
N MET A 60 13.80 -0.78 -17.55
CA MET A 60 12.73 -0.85 -16.56
C MET A 60 13.27 -0.84 -15.13
N GLU A 61 14.37 -1.54 -14.86
CA GLU A 61 15.06 -1.47 -13.56
C GLU A 61 15.58 -0.05 -13.28
N THR A 62 16.13 0.63 -14.29
CA THR A 62 16.58 2.01 -14.18
C THR A 62 15.41 2.94 -13.82
N LEU A 63 14.26 2.78 -14.47
CA LEU A 63 13.06 3.56 -14.21
C LEU A 63 12.52 3.32 -12.79
N GLU A 64 12.56 2.09 -12.29
CA GLU A 64 12.16 1.80 -10.91
C GLU A 64 13.07 2.50 -9.89
N ARG A 65 14.38 2.50 -10.12
CA ARG A 65 15.33 3.24 -9.26
C ARG A 65 15.08 4.75 -9.35
N ALA A 66 14.81 5.26 -10.54
CA ALA A 66 14.43 6.65 -10.76
C ALA A 66 13.15 7.01 -10.00
N HIS A 67 12.16 6.13 -10.01
CA HIS A 67 10.92 6.29 -9.25
C HIS A 67 11.18 6.35 -7.74
N ASN A 68 11.94 5.40 -7.21
CA ASN A 68 12.30 5.36 -5.78
C ASN A 68 13.07 6.60 -5.30
N LEU A 69 13.90 7.20 -6.16
CA LEU A 69 14.61 8.44 -5.84
C LEU A 69 13.75 9.70 -6.07
N GLY A 70 12.54 9.55 -6.64
CA GLY A 70 11.65 10.64 -7.02
C GLY A 70 12.08 11.37 -8.30
N ALA A 71 13.03 10.83 -9.06
CA ALA A 71 13.53 11.38 -10.32
C ALA A 71 12.48 11.32 -11.46
N MET A 72 11.48 10.44 -11.31
CA MET A 72 10.34 10.37 -12.24
C MET A 72 9.38 11.56 -12.11
N SER A 73 9.52 12.41 -11.08
CA SER A 73 8.61 13.56 -10.89
C SER A 73 8.68 14.52 -12.07
N GLY A 74 7.54 14.76 -12.71
CA GLY A 74 7.45 15.63 -13.88
C GLY A 74 7.77 14.96 -15.22
N VAL A 75 8.20 13.69 -15.24
CA VAL A 75 8.46 12.94 -16.48
C VAL A 75 7.14 12.55 -17.14
N LYS A 76 6.98 12.89 -18.43
CA LYS A 76 5.84 12.48 -19.27
C LYS A 76 6.21 11.36 -20.23
N LEU A 77 7.39 11.42 -20.83
CA LEU A 77 7.83 10.46 -21.84
C LEU A 77 9.30 10.09 -21.60
N VAL A 78 9.61 8.81 -21.71
CA VAL A 78 10.98 8.29 -21.76
C VAL A 78 11.18 7.64 -23.12
N ALA A 79 12.07 8.20 -23.93
CA ALA A 79 12.41 7.63 -25.23
C ALA A 79 13.73 6.86 -25.14
N VAL A 80 13.67 5.56 -25.38
CA VAL A 80 14.78 4.62 -25.25
C VAL A 80 15.28 4.27 -26.63
N HIS A 81 16.56 4.55 -26.88
CA HIS A 81 17.21 4.23 -28.13
C HIS A 81 18.65 3.78 -27.89
N LYS A 82 18.91 2.48 -28.13
CA LYS A 82 20.20 1.82 -27.84
C LYS A 82 20.55 2.01 -26.35
N ASP A 83 21.73 2.56 -26.07
CA ASP A 83 22.23 2.83 -24.72
C ASP A 83 21.89 4.26 -24.24
N ALA A 84 20.89 4.92 -24.82
CA ALA A 84 20.46 6.25 -24.42
C ALA A 84 18.98 6.28 -24.02
N ALA A 85 18.69 6.98 -22.92
CA ALA A 85 17.35 7.31 -22.47
C ALA A 85 17.17 8.84 -22.53
N TYR A 86 16.22 9.28 -23.33
CA TYR A 86 15.88 10.68 -23.47
C TYR A 86 14.62 10.97 -22.64
N ILE A 87 14.76 11.82 -21.62
CA ILE A 87 13.71 12.09 -20.63
C ILE A 87 13.00 13.39 -20.97
N PHE A 88 11.71 13.31 -21.26
CA PHE A 88 10.89 14.49 -21.55
C PHE A 88 10.06 14.89 -20.34
N LEU A 89 10.33 16.10 -19.87
CA LEU A 89 9.66 16.71 -18.73
C LEU A 89 8.43 17.51 -19.16
N SER A 90 7.41 17.49 -18.30
CA SER A 90 6.19 18.30 -18.44
C SER A 90 6.52 19.78 -18.54
N GLN A 91 5.76 20.52 -19.34
CA GLN A 91 5.84 21.99 -19.39
C GLN A 91 5.58 22.69 -18.03
N GLU A 92 4.98 21.98 -17.07
CA GLU A 92 4.70 22.46 -15.71
C GLU A 92 5.91 22.37 -14.77
N VAL A 93 7.01 21.73 -15.21
CA VAL A 93 8.27 21.72 -14.46
C VAL A 93 8.91 23.10 -14.57
N ALA A 94 9.11 23.76 -13.44
CA ALA A 94 9.81 25.03 -13.36
C ALA A 94 11.27 24.86 -13.81
N SER A 95 11.80 25.86 -14.52
CA SER A 95 13.19 25.86 -14.97
C SER A 95 14.19 25.76 -13.80
N SER A 96 13.82 26.24 -12.61
CA SER A 96 14.63 26.10 -11.39
C SER A 96 14.67 24.67 -10.84
N THR A 97 13.70 23.83 -11.17
CA THR A 97 13.62 22.42 -10.74
C THR A 97 14.42 21.51 -11.67
N PHE A 98 14.60 21.89 -12.94
CA PHE A 98 15.27 21.09 -13.96
C PHE A 98 16.65 20.55 -13.50
N PRO A 99 17.57 21.38 -12.96
CA PRO A 99 18.88 20.88 -12.50
C PRO A 99 18.79 19.89 -11.34
N ALA A 100 17.76 20.00 -10.50
CA ALA A 100 17.55 19.07 -9.40
C ALA A 100 17.08 17.69 -9.90
N ILE A 101 16.25 17.66 -10.95
CA ILE A 101 15.83 16.42 -11.61
C ILE A 101 17.03 15.77 -12.30
N GLU A 102 17.84 16.52 -13.05
CA GLU A 102 19.08 16.03 -13.68
C GLU A 102 20.05 15.42 -12.66
N LEU A 103 20.21 16.07 -11.50
CA LEU A 103 21.04 15.56 -10.41
C LEU A 103 20.50 14.23 -9.85
N LEU A 104 19.19 14.07 -9.74
CA LEU A 104 18.59 12.81 -9.29
C LEU A 104 18.85 11.69 -10.30
N TRP A 105 18.69 11.95 -11.60
CA TRP A 105 19.00 10.99 -12.65
C TRP A 105 20.49 10.65 -12.75
N THR A 106 21.36 11.62 -12.45
CA THR A 106 22.81 11.36 -12.31
C THR A 106 23.06 10.32 -11.22
N LYS A 107 22.39 10.44 -10.07
CA LYS A 107 22.47 9.43 -8.99
C LYS A 107 21.89 8.09 -9.40
N VAL A 108 20.76 8.06 -10.13
CA VAL A 108 20.18 6.82 -10.68
C VAL A 108 21.22 6.11 -11.54
N ARG A 109 21.88 6.83 -12.43
CA ARG A 109 22.93 6.29 -13.32
C ARG A 109 24.14 5.77 -12.56
N GLU A 110 24.58 6.47 -11.50
CA GLU A 110 25.70 6.03 -10.66
C GLU A 110 25.39 4.73 -9.90
N MET A 111 24.13 4.53 -9.51
CA MET A 111 23.66 3.31 -8.86
C MET A 111 23.40 2.16 -9.85
N ASP A 112 23.28 2.47 -11.14
CA ASP A 112 22.94 1.47 -12.14
C ASP A 112 24.13 0.55 -12.44
N ARG A 113 23.86 -0.76 -12.48
CA ARG A 113 24.81 -1.75 -12.97
C ARG A 113 25.07 -1.52 -14.46
N ASN A 114 24.12 -0.95 -15.19
CA ASN A 114 24.28 -0.57 -16.57
C ASN A 114 24.98 0.80 -16.72
N ARG A 115 26.29 0.83 -16.45
CA ARG A 115 27.13 2.05 -16.51
C ARG A 115 27.19 2.75 -17.88
N ARG A 116 26.55 2.19 -18.90
CA ARG A 116 26.57 2.70 -20.27
C ARG A 116 25.37 3.57 -20.63
N LEU A 117 24.32 3.57 -19.80
CA LEU A 117 23.13 4.35 -20.11
C LEU A 117 23.45 5.86 -20.07
N VAL A 118 23.35 6.50 -21.23
CA VAL A 118 23.38 7.96 -21.37
C VAL A 118 21.97 8.48 -21.11
N VAL A 119 21.85 9.52 -20.28
CA VAL A 119 20.56 10.13 -19.98
C VAL A 119 20.63 11.57 -20.44
N ASP A 120 19.75 11.92 -21.37
CA ASP A 120 19.58 13.28 -21.90
C ASP A 120 18.17 13.79 -21.56
N PHE A 121 17.99 15.11 -21.61
CA PHE A 121 16.75 15.75 -21.17
C PHE A 121 16.21 16.70 -22.21
N GLY A 122 14.89 16.71 -22.32
CA GLY A 122 14.16 17.72 -23.07
C GLY A 122 12.88 18.11 -22.33
N SER A 123 12.32 19.22 -22.77
CA SER A 123 11.02 19.68 -22.32
C SER A 123 9.93 19.37 -23.36
N GLU A 124 8.72 19.19 -22.87
CA GLU A 124 7.52 19.10 -23.71
C GLU A 124 7.41 20.29 -24.68
N THR A 125 7.77 21.49 -24.23
CA THR A 125 7.73 22.72 -25.06
C THR A 125 8.74 22.71 -26.20
N GLU A 126 9.91 22.11 -26.04
CA GLU A 126 10.91 21.94 -27.11
C GLU A 126 10.41 20.99 -28.20
N ILE A 127 9.75 19.89 -27.83
CA ILE A 127 9.10 18.99 -28.80
C ILE A 127 8.01 19.74 -29.57
N HIS A 128 7.09 20.41 -28.87
CA HIS A 128 5.95 21.08 -29.51
C HIS A 128 6.37 22.25 -30.39
N SER A 129 7.46 22.93 -30.05
CA SER A 129 8.03 24.00 -30.88
C SER A 129 8.88 23.50 -32.05
N GLY A 130 9.14 22.18 -32.15
CA GLY A 130 10.01 21.59 -33.16
C GLY A 130 11.48 21.97 -33.00
N ARG A 131 11.90 22.33 -31.78
CA ARG A 131 13.27 22.74 -31.43
C ARG A 131 14.03 21.69 -30.63
N SER A 132 13.42 20.53 -30.36
CA SER A 132 14.09 19.41 -29.72
C SER A 132 15.22 18.88 -30.60
N ASP A 133 16.36 18.60 -29.98
CA ASP A 133 17.52 17.95 -30.58
C ASP A 133 17.39 16.41 -30.62
N TYR A 134 16.32 15.86 -30.04
CA TYR A 134 15.99 14.44 -30.16
C TYR A 134 15.63 14.09 -31.61
N ALA A 135 16.39 13.18 -32.22
CA ALA A 135 16.27 12.85 -33.65
C ALA A 135 14.85 12.41 -34.07
N PHE A 136 14.10 11.78 -33.15
CA PHE A 136 12.75 11.26 -33.38
C PHE A 136 11.67 12.10 -32.69
N TRP A 137 11.90 13.42 -32.53
CA TRP A 137 10.98 14.32 -31.83
C TRP A 137 9.56 14.33 -32.41
N ARG A 138 9.38 14.04 -33.70
CA ARG A 138 8.04 13.95 -34.33
C ARG A 138 7.23 12.80 -33.76
N ILE A 139 7.85 11.63 -33.60
CA ILE A 139 7.22 10.44 -32.99
C ILE A 139 6.94 10.70 -31.51
N ALA A 140 7.91 11.29 -30.80
CA ALA A 140 7.72 11.69 -29.41
C ALA A 140 6.56 12.68 -29.25
N LYS A 141 6.41 13.63 -30.18
CA LYS A 141 5.29 14.57 -30.23
C LYS A 141 3.96 13.86 -30.40
N GLU A 142 3.87 12.92 -31.35
CA GLU A 142 2.65 12.15 -31.59
C GLU A 142 2.20 11.40 -30.33
N VAL A 143 3.14 10.79 -29.59
CA VAL A 143 2.83 10.11 -28.31
C VAL A 143 2.34 11.10 -27.25
N LEU A 144 2.99 12.26 -27.13
CA LEU A 144 2.59 13.30 -26.17
C LEU A 144 1.21 13.91 -26.51
N ASP A 145 0.90 14.05 -27.80
CA ASP A 145 -0.38 14.59 -28.29
C ASP A 145 -1.53 13.57 -28.14
N SER A 146 -1.22 12.28 -28.27
CA SER A 146 -2.22 11.19 -28.25
C SER A 146 -2.64 10.77 -26.84
N GLU A 147 -1.75 10.91 -25.85
CA GLU A 147 -1.95 10.38 -24.51
C GLU A 147 -2.05 11.45 -23.43
N MET A 148 -2.98 11.26 -22.49
CA MET A 148 -3.06 12.11 -21.30
C MET A 148 -2.00 11.72 -20.25
N LEU A 149 -0.76 12.18 -20.45
CA LEU A 149 0.40 11.90 -19.61
C LEU A 149 0.60 12.97 -18.52
N GLY A 150 1.38 12.63 -17.49
CA GLY A 150 1.70 13.49 -16.36
C GLY A 150 1.04 13.06 -15.05
N ILE A 151 1.05 13.96 -14.07
CA ILE A 151 0.54 13.70 -12.72
C ILE A 151 -0.92 14.13 -12.65
N LYS A 152 -1.81 13.17 -12.37
CA LYS A 152 -3.21 13.44 -12.06
C LYS A 152 -3.44 13.13 -10.58
N GLN A 153 -3.96 14.11 -9.84
CA GLN A 153 -4.43 13.83 -8.49
C GLN A 153 -5.48 12.72 -8.56
N TYR A 154 -5.38 11.75 -7.66
CA TYR A 154 -6.49 10.83 -7.45
C TYR A 154 -7.67 11.67 -6.99
N GLN A 155 -8.60 11.97 -7.90
CA GLN A 155 -9.94 12.33 -7.51
C GLN A 155 -10.48 11.06 -6.85
N ILE A 156 -10.37 11.00 -5.54
CA ILE A 156 -11.28 10.17 -4.75
C ILE A 156 -12.61 10.89 -4.94
N SER A 157 -13.29 10.63 -6.06
CA SER A 157 -14.65 11.08 -6.27
C SER A 157 -15.39 10.58 -5.04
N ALA A 158 -15.84 11.53 -4.22
CA ALA A 158 -16.46 11.23 -2.93
C ALA A 158 -17.78 10.45 -3.10
N LEU A 159 -18.22 10.23 -4.35
CA LEU A 159 -19.45 9.59 -4.81
C LEU A 159 -19.15 9.04 -6.22
N ASP A 160 -19.12 7.72 -6.38
CA ASP A 160 -19.36 6.93 -7.61
C ASP A 160 -18.77 5.51 -7.45
N PHE A 161 -19.39 4.72 -6.58
CA PHE A 161 -19.25 3.25 -6.61
C PHE A 161 -20.65 2.64 -6.40
N ILE A 162 -21.52 2.87 -7.38
CA ILE A 162 -22.67 2.02 -7.66
C ILE A 162 -22.38 1.37 -9.02
N ASP A 163 -22.53 0.04 -8.99
CA ASP A 163 -22.69 -0.95 -10.06
C ASP A 163 -21.51 -1.55 -10.84
N ASP A 164 -21.70 -2.87 -10.96
CA ASP A 164 -21.18 -3.93 -11.82
C ASP A 164 -19.75 -4.44 -11.61
N ASP A 165 -19.57 -5.64 -11.07
CA ASP A 165 -19.96 -6.97 -11.62
C ASP A 165 -19.05 -7.37 -12.79
N LEU A 166 -17.81 -7.76 -12.46
CA LEU A 166 -16.97 -8.57 -13.33
C LEU A 166 -16.30 -9.69 -12.52
N MET A 167 -17.00 -10.82 -12.53
CA MET A 167 -16.49 -12.20 -12.50
C MET A 167 -15.01 -12.36 -12.87
N LEU A 168 -14.22 -12.95 -11.98
CA LEU A 168 -13.26 -13.99 -12.36
C LEU A 168 -13.13 -15.02 -11.23
N ASP A 169 -13.40 -16.27 -11.62
CA ASP A 169 -13.37 -17.52 -10.84
C ASP A 169 -11.93 -18.01 -10.58
N PRO A 170 -11.74 -19.00 -9.68
CA PRO A 170 -10.47 -19.35 -9.05
C PRO A 170 -9.76 -20.52 -9.73
N PHE A 171 -8.42 -20.55 -9.69
CA PHE A 171 -7.65 -21.79 -9.79
C PHE A 171 -6.38 -21.73 -8.90
N CYS A 172 -6.28 -22.71 -8.00
CA CYS A 172 -5.09 -23.11 -7.25
C CYS A 172 -4.10 -23.85 -8.18
N ASP A 173 -2.79 -23.75 -8.00
CA ASP A 173 -2.04 -24.60 -7.06
C ASP A 173 -0.53 -24.24 -6.97
N GLU A 174 0.06 -24.70 -5.85
CA GLU A 174 1.45 -24.78 -5.32
C GLU A 174 2.61 -24.99 -6.33
N THR A 175 3.91 -24.73 -6.11
CA THR A 175 4.83 -24.39 -4.99
C THR A 175 6.19 -23.96 -5.59
N GLU A 176 6.99 -23.10 -4.93
CA GLU A 176 8.42 -23.32 -4.63
C GLU A 176 9.09 -22.11 -3.93
N GLN A 177 9.94 -22.44 -2.96
CA GLN A 177 10.71 -21.55 -2.08
C GLN A 177 11.96 -21.01 -2.79
N THR A 178 12.35 -19.74 -2.59
CA THR A 178 13.70 -19.37 -2.10
C THR A 178 13.94 -17.86 -1.88
N SER A 179 14.67 -17.61 -0.79
CA SER A 179 15.59 -16.51 -0.45
C SER A 179 15.13 -15.05 -0.48
N ALA A 180 15.19 -14.48 0.73
CA ALA A 180 14.92 -13.11 1.10
C ALA A 180 16.05 -12.14 0.70
N ASP A 181 15.63 -10.97 0.22
CA ASP A 181 16.25 -9.68 0.53
C ASP A 181 15.15 -8.62 0.35
N GLU A 182 14.48 -8.24 1.44
CA GLU A 182 13.32 -7.34 1.41
C GLU A 182 13.66 -5.97 2.02
N GLN A 183 13.44 -4.92 1.24
CA GLN A 183 13.35 -3.55 1.72
C GLN A 183 11.92 -3.29 2.22
N THR A 184 11.80 -2.78 3.44
CA THR A 184 10.51 -2.42 4.06
C THR A 184 9.68 -1.47 3.16
N PRO A 185 8.43 -1.79 2.78
CA PRO A 185 7.64 -0.97 1.85
C PRO A 185 7.36 0.45 2.36
N GLU A 186 7.67 1.46 1.56
CA GLU A 186 7.58 2.91 1.86
C GLU A 186 6.16 3.42 2.20
N PHE A 187 5.13 2.63 1.90
CA PHE A 187 3.75 2.88 2.35
C PHE A 187 3.63 2.78 3.89
N VAL A 188 4.46 1.94 4.52
CA VAL A 188 4.55 1.81 5.98
C VAL A 188 5.20 3.06 6.61
N GLN A 189 5.94 3.89 5.86
CA GLN A 189 6.46 5.16 6.37
C GLN A 189 5.41 6.29 6.34
N LEU A 190 4.59 6.41 5.29
CA LEU A 190 3.57 7.47 5.20
C LEU A 190 2.49 7.41 6.29
N LEU A 191 2.03 6.20 6.62
CA LEU A 191 1.11 6.05 7.74
C LEU A 191 1.81 6.37 9.08
N ARG A 192 3.14 6.20 9.20
CA ARG A 192 3.90 6.54 10.42
C ARG A 192 3.84 8.04 10.67
N GLU A 193 4.02 8.82 9.63
CA GLU A 193 4.01 10.29 9.68
C GLU A 193 2.60 10.82 9.97
N ARG A 194 1.55 10.25 9.35
CA ARG A 194 0.15 10.63 9.58
C ARG A 194 -0.34 10.34 11.01
N TYR A 195 0.10 9.24 11.62
CA TYR A 195 -0.24 8.91 13.01
C TYR A 195 0.59 9.68 14.04
N SER A 196 1.76 10.22 13.65
CA SER A 196 2.62 11.01 14.54
C SER A 196 2.19 12.48 14.59
N SER A 197 1.67 13.02 13.49
CA SER A 197 1.19 14.42 13.39
C SER A 197 -0.19 14.66 14.01
N ALA A 198 -1.01 13.61 14.19
CA ALA A 198 -2.32 13.72 14.88
C ALA A 198 -2.21 13.83 16.42
N ALA A 199 -1.02 13.69 17.01
CA ALA A 199 -0.81 13.76 18.47
C ALA A 199 -0.52 15.19 18.98
N THR A 200 -0.33 16.17 18.09
CA THR A 200 0.03 17.56 18.44
C THR A 200 -0.76 18.56 17.60
N SER A 201 -2.05 18.73 17.90
CA SER A 201 -2.79 19.92 17.49
C SER A 201 -3.97 20.16 18.42
N ASN A 202 -3.70 20.88 19.52
CA ASN A 202 -4.70 21.72 20.17
C ASN A 202 -4.80 22.97 19.31
N GLU A 203 -5.85 23.13 18.51
CA GLU A 203 -6.38 24.45 18.20
C GLU A 203 -7.81 24.39 17.62
N SER A 204 -8.59 25.34 18.11
CA SER A 204 -10.02 25.52 17.95
C SER A 204 -10.38 26.07 16.57
N GLY A 205 -11.16 25.31 15.81
CA GLY A 205 -11.84 25.78 14.61
C GLY A 205 -13.04 24.89 14.30
N ARG A 206 -14.24 25.47 14.26
CA ARG A 206 -15.53 24.79 14.14
C ARG A 206 -15.54 23.75 13.01
N SER A 207 -15.68 22.49 13.42
CA SER A 207 -15.77 21.32 12.56
C SER A 207 -17.12 21.23 11.83
N PRO A 208 -17.14 20.95 10.52
CA PRO A 208 -18.34 20.53 9.83
C PRO A 208 -18.55 19.01 10.02
N ARG A 209 -19.79 18.66 10.36
CA ARG A 209 -20.39 17.31 10.50
C ARG A 209 -20.28 16.67 11.88
N CYS A 210 -21.21 17.09 12.73
CA CYS A 210 -21.68 16.29 13.85
C CYS A 210 -22.34 15.02 13.28
N LEU A 211 -21.58 13.94 13.10
CA LEU A 211 -22.17 12.61 12.94
C LEU A 211 -22.99 12.35 14.21
N THR A 212 -24.28 12.08 14.05
CA THR A 212 -25.12 11.65 15.16
C THR A 212 -24.45 10.45 15.84
N ARG A 213 -24.44 10.45 17.17
CA ARG A 213 -23.72 9.50 18.04
C ARG A 213 -24.02 8.02 17.71
N GLU A 214 -25.15 7.77 17.05
CA GLU A 214 -25.63 6.46 16.62
C GLU A 214 -24.83 5.86 15.45
N ASN A 215 -24.22 6.66 14.59
CA ASN A 215 -23.50 6.15 13.40
C ASN A 215 -22.00 5.87 13.63
N ARG A 216 -21.57 5.80 14.90
CA ARG A 216 -20.15 5.64 15.24
C ARG A 216 -19.73 4.18 15.43
N TYR A 217 -20.67 3.31 15.79
CA TYR A 217 -20.38 1.89 16.04
C TYR A 217 -20.70 1.04 14.83
N PHE A 218 -20.04 -0.10 14.71
CA PHE A 218 -20.43 -1.10 13.75
C PHE A 218 -21.76 -1.73 14.17
N SER A 219 -22.68 -1.86 13.22
CA SER A 219 -23.85 -2.71 13.39
C SER A 219 -23.43 -4.18 13.52
N LEU A 220 -24.38 -5.04 13.90
CA LEU A 220 -24.14 -6.47 13.92
C LEU A 220 -23.77 -7.00 12.53
N SER A 221 -24.55 -6.64 11.52
CA SER A 221 -24.34 -7.04 10.14
C SER A 221 -23.01 -6.54 9.59
N GLU A 222 -22.57 -5.34 9.95
CA GLU A 222 -21.26 -4.81 9.56
C GLU A 222 -20.12 -5.65 10.16
N LEU A 223 -20.23 -6.09 11.42
CA LEU A 223 -19.24 -6.98 12.03
C LEU A 223 -19.23 -8.38 11.39
N GLU A 224 -20.41 -8.89 11.02
CA GLU A 224 -20.59 -10.12 10.25
C GLU A 224 -19.86 -10.01 8.90
N SER A 225 -20.10 -8.94 8.15
CA SER A 225 -19.47 -8.69 6.85
C SER A 225 -17.96 -8.52 6.94
N ILE A 226 -17.45 -7.90 8.01
CA ILE A 226 -15.99 -7.83 8.27
C ILE A 226 -15.45 -9.24 8.53
N GLY A 227 -16.15 -10.04 9.33
CA GLY A 227 -15.77 -11.43 9.59
C GLY A 227 -15.71 -12.27 8.32
N GLN A 228 -16.73 -12.17 7.46
CA GLN A 228 -16.76 -12.85 6.17
C GLN A 228 -15.62 -12.37 5.26
N ALA A 229 -15.38 -11.07 5.19
CA ALA A 229 -14.26 -10.54 4.42
C ALA A 229 -12.90 -11.08 4.89
N VAL A 230 -12.71 -11.24 6.20
CA VAL A 230 -11.50 -11.85 6.77
C VAL A 230 -11.40 -13.33 6.41
N ALA A 231 -12.50 -14.09 6.50
CA ALA A 231 -12.56 -15.50 6.09
C ALA A 231 -12.19 -15.66 4.60
N ASP A 232 -12.78 -14.83 3.74
CA ASP A 232 -12.58 -14.86 2.30
C ASP A 232 -11.15 -14.47 1.89
N ILE A 233 -10.39 -13.75 2.72
CA ILE A 233 -8.97 -13.46 2.45
C ILE A 233 -8.14 -14.75 2.62
N GLY A 234 -8.59 -15.69 3.45
CA GLY A 234 -7.88 -16.94 3.71
C GLY A 234 -6.57 -16.77 4.47
N ASN A 235 -6.30 -15.59 5.03
CA ASN A 235 -5.08 -15.33 5.80
C ASN A 235 -5.33 -15.61 7.29
N LEU A 236 -4.68 -16.67 7.79
CA LEU A 236 -4.83 -17.11 9.19
C LEU A 236 -4.42 -16.02 10.20
N ARG A 237 -3.41 -15.20 9.86
CA ARG A 237 -2.96 -14.07 10.71
C ARG A 237 -4.08 -13.05 10.91
N ASP A 238 -4.80 -12.72 9.85
CA ASP A 238 -5.88 -11.74 9.86
C ASP A 238 -7.07 -12.28 10.67
N ALA A 239 -7.40 -13.57 10.49
CA ALA A 239 -8.43 -14.25 11.26
C ALA A 239 -8.10 -14.24 12.77
N CYS A 240 -6.86 -14.56 13.16
CA CYS A 240 -6.39 -14.49 14.54
C CYS A 240 -6.53 -13.09 15.12
N PHE A 241 -6.09 -12.08 14.36
CA PHE A 241 -6.09 -10.70 14.81
C PHE A 241 -7.53 -10.19 15.00
N TYR A 242 -8.42 -10.50 14.07
CA TYR A 242 -9.84 -10.15 14.16
C TYR A 242 -10.52 -10.85 15.35
N ALA A 243 -10.30 -12.15 15.53
CA ALA A 243 -10.87 -12.92 16.64
C ALA A 243 -10.48 -12.34 18.01
N LEU A 244 -9.23 -11.91 18.19
CA LEU A 244 -8.79 -11.26 19.44
C LEU A 244 -9.45 -9.90 19.68
N MET A 245 -9.81 -9.15 18.63
CA MET A 245 -10.58 -7.91 18.78
C MET A 245 -12.02 -8.19 19.22
N LEU A 246 -12.62 -9.29 18.76
CA LEU A 246 -13.94 -9.76 19.22
C LEU A 246 -13.88 -10.21 20.70
N GLU A 247 -12.75 -10.77 21.14
CA GLU A 247 -12.44 -11.06 22.56
C GLU A 247 -12.12 -9.81 23.41
N ARG A 248 -12.41 -8.63 22.84
CA ARG A 248 -12.33 -7.30 23.44
C ARG A 248 -10.93 -6.82 23.79
N LEU A 249 -9.89 -7.43 23.25
CA LEU A 249 -8.54 -6.90 23.43
C LEU A 249 -8.36 -5.61 22.63
N ARG A 250 -7.58 -4.67 23.16
CA ARG A 250 -7.22 -3.45 22.42
C ARG A 250 -6.14 -3.78 21.40
N VAL A 251 -6.12 -3.06 20.28
CA VAL A 251 -5.08 -3.20 19.25
C VAL A 251 -3.65 -3.18 19.84
N ASN A 252 -3.34 -2.20 20.68
CA ASN A 252 -2.00 -2.11 21.30
C ASN A 252 -1.70 -3.30 22.22
N GLU A 253 -2.72 -3.83 22.91
CA GLU A 253 -2.57 -5.01 23.75
C GLU A 253 -2.29 -6.23 22.87
N ILE A 254 -3.03 -6.39 21.76
CA ILE A 254 -2.86 -7.50 20.81
C ILE A 254 -1.46 -7.52 20.20
N THR A 255 -0.99 -6.37 19.72
CA THR A 255 0.33 -6.28 19.06
C THR A 255 1.50 -6.58 19.98
N GLU A 256 1.31 -6.49 21.29
CA GLU A 256 2.36 -6.73 22.28
C GLU A 256 2.35 -8.13 22.89
N ILE A 257 1.36 -8.96 22.57
CA ILE A 257 1.31 -10.35 23.02
C ILE A 257 2.53 -11.07 22.45
N GLN A 258 3.28 -11.75 23.31
CA GLN A 258 4.30 -12.72 22.90
C GLN A 258 3.72 -14.13 22.90
N VAL A 259 4.34 -15.04 22.16
CA VAL A 259 3.90 -16.45 22.14
C VAL A 259 3.98 -17.06 23.55
N SER A 260 4.99 -16.68 24.34
CA SER A 260 5.10 -17.09 25.75
C SER A 260 3.99 -16.57 26.67
N ASP A 261 3.25 -15.53 26.26
CA ASP A 261 2.08 -15.04 26.98
C ASP A 261 0.82 -15.89 26.68
N VAL A 262 0.86 -16.75 25.64
CA VAL A 262 -0.21 -17.70 25.31
C VAL A 262 0.03 -19.01 26.09
N LYS A 263 -0.92 -19.38 26.93
CA LYS A 263 -0.87 -20.62 27.73
C LYS A 263 -2.04 -21.51 27.40
N THR A 264 -1.73 -22.76 27.03
CA THR A 264 -2.72 -23.81 26.82
C THR A 264 -2.97 -24.52 28.14
N LEU A 265 -4.10 -24.22 28.77
CA LEU A 265 -4.60 -24.87 29.97
C LEU A 265 -5.82 -25.69 29.58
N HIS A 266 -5.59 -26.88 29.00
CA HIS A 266 -6.64 -27.71 28.41
C HIS A 266 -7.88 -27.79 29.35
N PRO A 267 -9.10 -27.49 28.85
CA PRO A 267 -9.49 -27.27 27.46
C PRO A 267 -9.46 -25.80 26.98
N ARG A 268 -8.81 -24.90 27.73
CA ARG A 268 -8.86 -23.45 27.50
C ARG A 268 -7.50 -22.90 27.07
N VAL A 269 -7.53 -21.90 26.20
CA VAL A 269 -6.36 -21.08 25.89
C VAL A 269 -6.50 -19.76 26.63
N THR A 270 -5.44 -19.35 27.31
CA THR A 270 -5.40 -18.07 28.01
C THR A 270 -4.26 -17.23 27.46
N VAL A 271 -4.47 -15.91 27.40
CA VAL A 271 -3.45 -14.96 27.00
C VAL A 271 -3.20 -14.00 28.14
N ASN A 272 -1.93 -13.85 28.51
CA ASN A 272 -1.51 -12.85 29.48
C ASN A 272 -1.35 -11.49 28.79
N VAL A 273 -2.18 -10.52 29.17
CA VAL A 273 -2.24 -9.21 28.52
C VAL A 273 -1.67 -8.15 29.46
N ARG A 274 -0.71 -7.36 28.98
CA ARG A 274 -0.11 -6.24 29.74
C ARG A 274 -0.94 -4.97 29.53
N SER A 275 -1.45 -4.38 30.61
CA SER A 275 -2.20 -3.11 30.54
C SER A 275 -1.28 -1.92 30.77
N HIS A 276 -1.34 -0.93 29.87
CA HIS A 276 -0.52 0.29 29.94
C HIS A 276 -1.18 1.47 30.67
N LYS A 277 -2.48 1.39 30.97
CA LYS A 277 -3.25 2.59 31.36
C LYS A 277 -3.20 2.94 32.84
N THR A 278 -2.91 1.98 33.73
CA THR A 278 -3.08 2.16 35.19
C THR A 278 -2.14 1.24 35.99
N GLY A 279 -0.84 1.53 35.92
CA GLY A 279 0.20 0.71 36.54
C GLY A 279 0.39 -0.62 35.82
N THR A 280 1.56 -1.23 36.01
CA THR A 280 2.01 -2.48 35.37
C THR A 280 1.17 -3.68 35.82
N LYS A 281 -0.12 -3.69 35.52
CA LYS A 281 -1.04 -4.78 35.83
C LYS A 281 -1.20 -5.60 34.56
N SER A 282 -0.74 -6.85 34.60
CA SER A 282 -1.13 -7.85 33.63
C SER A 282 -2.43 -8.51 34.05
N TYR A 283 -3.24 -8.95 33.08
CA TYR A 283 -4.45 -9.72 33.33
C TYR A 283 -4.51 -10.92 32.39
N HIS A 284 -5.13 -12.00 32.84
CA HIS A 284 -5.35 -13.19 32.02
C HIS A 284 -6.68 -13.06 31.28
N ASN A 285 -6.63 -13.04 29.94
CA ASN A 285 -7.82 -13.16 29.11
C ASN A 285 -8.02 -14.64 28.75
N VAL A 286 -9.15 -15.20 29.15
CA VAL A 286 -9.54 -16.57 28.79
C VAL A 286 -10.26 -16.52 27.45
N LEU A 287 -9.62 -17.02 26.40
CA LEU A 287 -10.19 -17.04 25.05
C LEU A 287 -11.35 -18.04 24.97
N SER A 288 -12.27 -17.82 24.03
CA SER A 288 -13.18 -18.88 23.57
C SER A 288 -12.41 -20.08 23.01
N ALA A 289 -13.07 -21.23 22.95
CA ALA A 289 -12.47 -22.46 22.41
C ALA A 289 -12.04 -22.27 20.96
N TYR A 290 -12.87 -21.61 20.14
CA TYR A 290 -12.59 -21.32 18.74
C TYR A 290 -11.37 -20.39 18.58
N THR A 291 -11.38 -19.21 19.21
CA THR A 291 -10.23 -18.27 19.11
C THR A 291 -8.97 -18.92 19.65
N GLY A 292 -9.07 -19.69 20.73
CA GLY A 292 -7.96 -20.46 21.27
C GLY A 292 -7.35 -21.43 20.25
N ALA A 293 -8.18 -22.28 19.64
CA ALA A 293 -7.73 -23.23 18.62
C ALA A 293 -7.10 -22.53 17.41
N LEU A 294 -7.70 -21.43 16.96
CA LEU A 294 -7.22 -20.65 15.82
C LEU A 294 -5.85 -20.00 16.10
N ILE A 295 -5.62 -19.50 17.32
CA ILE A 295 -4.31 -18.98 17.75
C ILE A 295 -3.25 -20.09 17.83
N ILE A 296 -3.59 -21.27 18.37
CA ILE A 296 -2.65 -22.40 18.45
C ILE A 296 -2.25 -22.85 17.05
N ARG A 297 -3.23 -23.05 16.16
CA ARG A 297 -3.00 -23.41 14.76
C ARG A 297 -2.06 -22.41 14.08
N TYR A 298 -2.28 -21.11 14.29
CA TYR A 298 -1.45 -20.06 13.71
C TYR A 298 0.00 -20.09 14.23
N ILE A 299 0.19 -20.30 15.53
CA ILE A 299 1.53 -20.43 16.13
C ILE A 299 2.27 -21.63 15.52
N GLU A 300 1.57 -22.76 15.37
CA GLU A 300 2.12 -24.00 14.81
C GLU A 300 2.47 -23.85 13.32
N GLU A 301 1.54 -23.37 12.49
CA GLU A 301 1.75 -23.20 11.04
C GLU A 301 2.86 -22.18 10.71
N ASN A 302 3.07 -21.17 11.55
CA ASN A 302 4.10 -20.14 11.34
C ASN A 302 5.40 -20.44 12.10
N GLY A 303 5.50 -21.57 12.81
CA GLY A 303 6.70 -21.97 13.56
C GLY A 303 7.14 -20.94 14.62
N LEU A 304 6.20 -20.24 15.25
CA LEU A 304 6.52 -19.15 16.17
C LEU A 304 7.04 -19.67 17.52
N SER A 305 8.14 -19.11 18.00
CA SER A 305 8.75 -19.47 19.27
C SER A 305 8.31 -18.56 20.42
N GLY A 306 8.49 -18.99 21.68
CA GLY A 306 8.05 -18.26 22.88
C GLY A 306 8.58 -16.81 23.01
N ALA A 307 9.74 -16.52 22.42
CA ALA A 307 10.35 -15.19 22.45
C ALA A 307 9.82 -14.26 21.33
N ASN A 308 9.07 -14.80 20.36
CA ASN A 308 8.49 -14.00 19.28
C ASN A 308 7.22 -13.29 19.74
N PHE A 309 6.93 -12.17 19.08
CA PHE A 309 5.60 -11.58 19.14
C PHE A 309 4.61 -12.50 18.43
N LEU A 310 3.40 -12.59 18.97
CA LEU A 310 2.32 -13.36 18.36
C LEU A 310 2.00 -12.81 16.96
N PHE A 311 1.98 -11.48 16.81
CA PHE A 311 1.88 -10.84 15.51
C PHE A 311 3.17 -10.08 15.21
N PRO A 312 4.18 -10.75 14.64
CA PRO A 312 5.48 -10.14 14.40
C PRO A 312 5.49 -9.12 13.27
N SER A 313 6.46 -8.22 13.26
CA SER A 313 6.80 -7.43 12.07
C SER A 313 7.26 -8.37 10.93
N GLN A 314 6.95 -8.02 9.67
CA GLN A 314 7.42 -8.79 8.50
C GLN A 314 8.95 -8.94 8.49
N MET A 315 9.65 -7.86 8.87
CA MET A 315 11.12 -7.81 8.85
C MET A 315 11.80 -8.48 10.04
N ASP A 316 11.10 -8.65 11.17
CA ASP A 316 11.74 -9.10 12.42
C ASP A 316 10.69 -9.69 13.38
N ALA A 317 10.81 -10.99 13.64
CA ALA A 317 9.92 -11.73 14.52
C ALA A 317 10.03 -11.33 16.01
N ARG A 318 11.08 -10.59 16.38
CA ARG A 318 11.28 -10.00 17.72
C ARG A 318 10.75 -8.58 17.84
N ARG A 319 10.13 -8.04 16.79
CA ARG A 319 9.43 -6.76 16.84
C ARG A 319 7.93 -6.97 16.68
N PRO A 320 7.09 -6.21 17.40
CA PRO A 320 5.65 -6.29 17.23
C PRO A 320 5.24 -5.72 15.87
N MET A 321 4.09 -6.19 15.35
CA MET A 321 3.45 -5.58 14.19
C MET A 321 3.24 -4.08 14.42
N SER A 322 3.60 -3.26 13.44
CA SER A 322 3.43 -1.81 13.53
C SER A 322 1.94 -1.42 13.50
N ARG A 323 1.57 -0.32 14.16
CA ARG A 323 0.19 0.24 14.12
C ARG A 323 -0.29 0.54 12.71
N ILE A 324 0.66 0.82 11.84
CA ILE A 324 0.47 1.14 10.43
C ILE A 324 0.00 -0.10 9.67
N ASN A 325 0.68 -1.22 9.89
CA ASN A 325 0.29 -2.50 9.32
C ASN A 325 -1.07 -2.94 9.86
N VAL A 326 -1.37 -2.71 11.14
CA VAL A 326 -2.72 -2.96 11.69
C VAL A 326 -3.77 -2.11 10.98
N SER A 327 -3.48 -0.83 10.76
CA SER A 327 -4.41 0.08 10.10
C SER A 327 -4.67 -0.33 8.64
N LEU A 328 -3.62 -0.78 7.94
CA LEU A 328 -3.72 -1.33 6.59
C LEU A 328 -4.60 -2.57 6.51
N LEU A 329 -4.32 -3.52 7.39
CA LEU A 329 -5.06 -4.78 7.48
C LEU A 329 -6.55 -4.49 7.74
N PHE A 330 -6.86 -3.58 8.67
CA PHE A 330 -8.22 -3.16 8.91
C PHE A 330 -8.88 -2.44 7.70
N LEU A 331 -8.16 -1.56 7.01
CA LEU A 331 -8.67 -0.89 5.82
C LEU A 331 -8.94 -1.86 4.66
N SER A 332 -8.12 -2.90 4.54
CA SER A 332 -8.33 -4.01 3.60
C SER A 332 -9.66 -4.70 3.88
N TRP A 333 -9.92 -5.04 5.14
CA TRP A 333 -11.17 -5.70 5.55
C TRP A 333 -12.40 -4.83 5.26
N LEU A 334 -12.38 -3.54 5.61
CA LEU A 334 -13.48 -2.62 5.31
C LEU A 334 -13.74 -2.50 3.80
N SER A 335 -12.67 -2.50 3.00
CA SER A 335 -12.76 -2.45 1.55
C SER A 335 -13.48 -3.68 1.01
N LYS A 336 -13.09 -4.88 1.49
CA LYS A 336 -13.66 -6.15 1.03
C LYS A 336 -15.07 -6.37 1.54
N SER A 337 -15.40 -5.90 2.74
CA SER A 337 -16.75 -5.95 3.30
C SER A 337 -17.70 -4.87 2.76
N LYS A 338 -17.24 -4.02 1.83
CA LYS A 338 -17.99 -2.88 1.25
C LYS A 338 -18.54 -1.91 2.32
N ILE A 339 -17.80 -1.71 3.41
CA ILE A 339 -18.19 -0.78 4.50
C ILE A 339 -17.49 0.57 4.31
N GLU A 340 -18.20 1.66 4.56
CA GLU A 340 -17.63 3.01 4.47
C GLU A 340 -16.46 3.19 5.45
N LYS A 341 -15.31 3.66 4.92
CA LYS A 341 -14.07 3.83 5.68
C LYS A 341 -14.04 5.08 6.56
N THR A 342 -14.86 6.09 6.24
CA THR A 342 -14.79 7.43 6.84
C THR A 342 -15.02 7.38 8.36
N GLY A 343 -14.02 7.81 9.13
CA GLY A 343 -14.12 7.86 10.60
C GLY A 343 -14.13 6.49 11.30
N ARG A 344 -13.95 5.39 10.56
CA ARG A 344 -13.86 4.05 11.12
C ARG A 344 -12.43 3.72 11.55
N SER A 345 -12.28 2.99 12.65
CA SER A 345 -10.97 2.49 13.11
C SER A 345 -11.12 1.10 13.71
N ALA A 346 -10.03 0.32 13.74
CA ALA A 346 -10.02 -1.01 14.35
C ALA A 346 -10.51 -1.00 15.81
N GLY A 347 -10.24 0.09 16.54
CA GLY A 347 -10.71 0.27 17.91
C GLY A 347 -12.23 0.33 18.05
N LEU A 348 -12.97 0.66 16.98
CA LEU A 348 -14.42 0.67 16.98
C LEU A 348 -15.02 -0.74 16.96
N ILE A 349 -14.36 -1.76 16.41
CA ILE A 349 -14.83 -3.16 16.48
C ILE A 349 -15.06 -3.53 17.95
N ARG A 350 -14.02 -3.36 18.77
CA ARG A 350 -14.06 -3.61 20.21
C ARG A 350 -15.15 -2.80 20.92
N GLN A 351 -15.27 -1.51 20.59
CA GLN A 351 -16.26 -0.63 21.22
C GLN A 351 -17.69 -1.05 20.84
N SER A 352 -17.91 -1.47 19.60
CA SER A 352 -19.20 -1.93 19.09
C SER A 352 -19.62 -3.22 19.81
N ILE A 353 -18.71 -4.19 19.93
CA ILE A 353 -18.93 -5.42 20.70
C ILE A 353 -19.23 -5.10 22.18
N SER A 354 -18.47 -4.17 22.78
CA SER A 354 -18.68 -3.78 24.18
C SER A 354 -20.02 -3.08 24.40
N SER A 355 -20.46 -2.28 23.43
CA SER A 355 -21.74 -1.56 23.48
C SER A 355 -22.92 -2.50 23.31
N GLN A 356 -22.83 -3.47 22.40
CA GLN A 356 -23.91 -4.40 22.12
C GLN A 356 -24.03 -5.49 23.21
N TYR A 357 -22.92 -5.88 23.86
CA TYR A 357 -22.89 -6.99 24.84
C TYR A 357 -22.16 -6.60 26.14
N PRO A 358 -22.69 -5.68 26.96
CA PRO A 358 -21.96 -5.18 28.13
C PRO A 358 -21.57 -6.27 29.15
N TYR A 359 -22.32 -7.38 29.23
CA TYR A 359 -22.18 -8.39 30.30
C TYR A 359 -21.93 -9.84 29.85
N GLY A 360 -21.69 -10.11 28.56
CA GLY A 360 -21.54 -11.48 28.05
C GLY A 360 -20.41 -11.67 27.03
N LYS A 361 -19.88 -12.89 26.92
CA LYS A 361 -18.99 -13.27 25.82
C LYS A 361 -19.79 -13.40 24.53
N TYR A 362 -19.21 -12.92 23.44
CA TYR A 362 -19.83 -12.96 22.12
C TYR A 362 -19.53 -14.32 21.48
N HIS A 363 -20.54 -15.16 21.22
CA HIS A 363 -20.34 -16.53 20.72
C HIS A 363 -20.81 -16.77 19.28
N ASN A 364 -21.64 -15.91 18.68
CA ASN A 364 -22.30 -16.22 17.41
C ASN A 364 -21.48 -15.96 16.13
N PHE A 365 -20.40 -15.17 16.16
CA PHE A 365 -19.60 -14.89 14.94
C PHE A 365 -18.53 -15.94 14.61
N GLN A 366 -18.35 -16.93 15.48
CA GLN A 366 -17.23 -17.87 15.39
C GLN A 366 -17.48 -19.06 14.44
N THR A 367 -18.67 -19.13 13.85
CA THR A 367 -19.06 -20.22 12.93
C THR A 367 -18.73 -19.93 11.47
N HIS A 368 -18.32 -18.70 11.13
CA HIS A 368 -18.13 -18.24 9.74
C HIS A 368 -16.68 -17.90 9.38
N LEU A 369 -15.73 -18.06 10.32
CA LEU A 369 -14.29 -17.93 10.13
C LEU A 369 -13.68 -19.34 10.18
#